data_AF-A0A3A1YZQ8-F1
#
_entry.id   AF-A0A3A1YZQ8-F1
#
_cell.length_a   1.000
_cell.length_b   1.000
_cell.length_c   1.000
_cell.angle_alpha   90.00
_cell.angle_beta   90.00
_cell.angle_gamma   90.00
#
_symmetry.space_group_name_H-M   'P 1'
#
loop_
_entity.id
_entity.type
_entity.pdbx_description
1 polymer ?
#
loop_
_entity_poly.entity_id
_entity_poly.type
_entity_poly.pdbx_seq_one_letter_code
_entity_poly.pdbx_strand_id
1 'polypeptide(L)' 'MSMKLTDLYPTLDKEAREGLAKSAGIDPGYLWQIATRWRGKKPSIAVIKRLAEADSRLTIDGLVTEFTSKPELKEAEHA' A
#
# COMPACT_ATOMS: atom_id res chain seq x y z
N MET A 1 5.01 -9.43 -12.56
CA MET A 1 5.17 -9.49 -11.09
C MET A 1 4.62 -8.18 -10.54
N SER A 2 3.63 -8.23 -9.66
CA SER A 2 3.05 -7.04 -9.03
C SER A 2 3.87 -6.65 -7.79
N MET A 3 4.12 -5.35 -7.60
CA MET A 3 4.77 -4.86 -6.38
C MET A 3 3.73 -4.61 -5.27
N LYS A 4 4.13 -4.84 -4.02
CA LYS A 4 3.35 -4.43 -2.84
C LYS A 4 3.49 -2.93 -2.62
N LEU A 5 2.46 -2.30 -2.07
CA LEU A 5 2.50 -0.90 -1.69
C LEU A 5 3.53 -0.66 -0.57
N THR A 6 3.66 -1.59 0.37
CA THR A 6 4.66 -1.54 1.46
C THR A 6 6.09 -1.51 0.94
N ASP A 7 6.36 -2.15 -0.20
CA ASP A 7 7.69 -2.22 -0.81
C ASP A 7 7.93 -1.02 -1.74
N LEU A 8 6.88 -0.56 -2.44
CA LEU A 8 6.97 0.58 -3.35
C LEU A 8 7.16 1.90 -2.59
N TYR A 9 6.36 2.16 -1.57
CA TYR A 9 6.32 3.44 -0.86
C TYR A 9 7.68 3.97 -0.35
N PRO A 10 8.58 3.16 0.27
CA PRO A 10 9.89 3.63 0.72
C PRO A 10 10.82 4.01 -0.43
N THR A 11 10.63 3.46 -1.63
CA THR A 11 11.43 3.81 -2.82
C THR A 11 11.04 5.13 -3.47
N LEU A 12 9.84 5.63 -3.16
CA LEU A 12 9.34 6.91 -3.66
C LEU A 12 9.92 8.06 -2.84
N ASP A 13 10.32 9.13 -3.51
CA ASP A 13 10.59 10.41 -2.85
C ASP A 13 9.30 11.13 -2.44
N LYS A 14 9.44 12.31 -1.83
CA LYS A 14 8.30 13.09 -1.34
C LYS A 14 7.33 13.48 -2.47
N GLU A 15 7.84 13.94 -3.61
CA GLU A 15 7.02 14.42 -4.72
C GLU A 15 6.26 13.26 -5.37
N ALA A 16 6.93 12.12 -5.55
CA ALA A 16 6.33 10.90 -6.07
C ALA A 16 5.23 10.36 -5.14
N ARG A 17 5.40 10.45 -3.81
CA ARG A 17 4.37 10.07 -2.84
C ARG A 17 3.14 10.98 -2.92
N GLU A 18 3.37 12.30 -3.00
CA GLU A 18 2.29 13.28 -3.15
C GLU A 18 1.55 13.10 -4.48
N GLY A 19 2.29 12.86 -5.57
CA GLY A 19 1.75 12.55 -6.89
C GLY A 19 0.89 11.29 -6.89
N LEU A 20 1.37 10.21 -6.28
CA LEU A 20 0.61 8.96 -6.15
C LEU A 20 -0.69 9.17 -5.37
N ALA A 21 -0.62 9.86 -4.22
CA ALA A 21 -1.80 10.14 -3.41
C ALA A 21 -2.83 10.98 -4.17
N LYS A 22 -2.37 12.03 -4.85
CA LYS A 22 -3.20 12.92 -5.67
C LYS A 22 -3.87 12.17 -6.83
N SER A 23 -3.11 11.37 -7.58
CA SER A 23 -3.63 10.57 -8.69
C SER A 23 -4.63 9.51 -8.22
N ALA A 24 -4.41 8.90 -7.05
CA ALA A 24 -5.35 7.98 -6.43
C ALA A 24 -6.54 8.69 -5.73
N GLY A 25 -6.58 10.03 -5.73
CA GLY A 25 -7.64 10.83 -5.11
C GLY A 25 -7.75 10.61 -3.60
N ILE A 26 -6.61 10.48 -2.91
CA ILE A 26 -6.50 10.31 -1.47
C ILE A 26 -5.50 11.29 -0.86
N ASP A 27 -5.56 11.44 0.46
CA ASP A 27 -4.61 12.26 1.22
C ASP A 27 -3.22 11.58 1.30
N PRO A 28 -2.09 12.32 1.16
CA PRO A 28 -0.74 11.77 1.31
C PRO A 28 -0.47 11.12 2.67
N GLY A 29 -1.04 11.67 3.75
CA GLY A 29 -0.98 11.07 5.08
C GLY A 29 -1.78 9.77 5.15
N TYR A 30 -2.93 9.70 4.48
CA TYR A 30 -3.67 8.44 4.35
C TYR A 30 -2.89 7.39 3.54
N LEU A 31 -2.24 7.78 2.45
CA LEU A 31 -1.33 6.91 1.69
C LEU A 31 -0.21 6.36 2.59
N TRP A 32 0.40 7.21 3.40
CA TRP A 32 1.41 6.78 4.38
C TRP A 32 0.85 5.78 5.40
N GLN A 33 -0.35 6.02 5.94
CA GLN A 33 -0.98 5.14 6.92
C GLN A 33 -1.21 3.73 6.36
N ILE A 34 -1.68 3.61 5.12
CA ILE A 34 -1.92 2.30 4.49
C ILE A 34 -0.59 1.62 4.10
N ALA A 35 0.37 2.37 3.56
CA ALA A 35 1.66 1.83 3.13
C ALA A 35 2.52 1.34 4.30
N THR A 36 2.43 2.00 5.46
CA THR A 36 3.16 1.61 6.68
C THR A 36 2.37 0.65 7.58
N ARG A 37 1.16 0.25 7.18
CA ARG A 37 0.24 -0.54 8.02
C ARG A 37 -0.01 0.11 9.39
N TRP A 38 -0.04 1.44 9.44
CA TRP A 38 -0.21 2.19 10.67
C TRP A 38 -1.46 1.72 11.44
N ARG A 39 -1.27 1.17 12.64
CA ARG A 39 -2.36 0.57 13.46
C ARG A 39 -3.21 -0.45 12.70
N GLY A 40 -2.61 -1.20 11.77
CA GLY A 40 -3.31 -2.19 10.94
C GLY A 40 -4.31 -1.58 9.96
N LYS A 41 -4.15 -0.30 9.58
CA LYS A 41 -5.04 0.37 8.63
C LYS A 41 -5.08 -0.40 7.31
N LYS A 42 -6.29 -0.61 6.81
CA LYS A 42 -6.55 -1.22 5.51
C LYS A 42 -7.27 -0.21 4.60
N PRO A 43 -6.85 -0.06 3.34
CA PRO A 43 -7.60 0.70 2.35
C PRO A 43 -8.92 -0.02 2.03
N SER A 44 -9.92 0.75 1.61
CA SER A 44 -11.14 0.16 1.02
C SER A 44 -10.85 -0.39 -0.37
N ILE A 45 -11.73 -1.26 -0.90
CA ILE A 45 -11.62 -1.78 -2.27
C ILE A 45 -11.59 -0.64 -3.31
N ALA A 46 -12.34 0.44 -3.07
CA ALA A 46 -12.31 1.61 -3.93
C ALA A 46 -10.93 2.29 -3.96
N VAL A 47 -10.26 2.40 -2.82
CA VAL A 47 -8.89 2.95 -2.74
C VAL A 47 -7.89 2.02 -3.41
N ILE A 48 -8.03 0.70 -3.25
CA ILE A 48 -7.19 -0.29 -3.95
C ILE A 48 -7.28 -0.11 -5.46
N LYS A 49 -8.51 0.03 -5.99
CA LYS A 49 -8.71 0.24 -7.42
C LYS A 49 -8.02 1.52 -7.90
N ARG A 50 -8.22 2.64 -7.19
CA ARG A 50 -7.60 3.93 -7.54
C ARG A 50 -6.07 3.89 -7.46
N LEU A 51 -5.49 3.18 -6.51
CA LEU A 51 -4.03 3.02 -6.42
C LEU A 51 -3.46 2.24 -7.60
N ALA A 52 -4.12 1.16 -8.01
CA ALA A 52 -3.72 0.38 -9.19
C ALA A 52 -3.88 1.18 -10.49
N GLU A 53 -4.87 2.07 -10.58
CA GLU A 53 -5.04 2.99 -11.70
C GLU A 53 -3.99 4.12 -11.69
N ALA A 54 -3.56 4.56 -10.51
CA ALA A 54 -2.62 5.66 -10.34
C ALA A 54 -1.15 5.26 -10.58
N ASP A 55 -0.78 4.00 -10.35
CA ASP A 55 0.58 3.49 -10.59
C ASP A 55 0.57 2.07 -11.13
N SER A 56 1.04 1.91 -12.38
CA SER A 56 1.09 0.62 -13.08
C SER A 56 1.91 -0.48 -12.40
N ARG A 57 2.79 -0.14 -11.44
CA ARG A 57 3.54 -1.11 -10.63
C ARG A 57 2.66 -1.78 -9.57
N LEU A 58 1.57 -1.11 -9.19
CA LEU A 58 0.55 -1.62 -8.30
C LEU A 58 -0.55 -2.29 -9.11
N THR A 59 -0.97 -3.47 -8.69
CA THR A 59 -2.09 -4.19 -9.33
C THR A 59 -3.17 -4.45 -8.29
N ILE A 60 -4.42 -4.53 -8.74
CA ILE A 60 -5.56 -4.83 -7.86
C ILE A 60 -5.31 -6.15 -7.13
N ASP A 61 -4.90 -7.21 -7.84
CA ASP A 61 -4.62 -8.52 -7.25
C ASP A 61 -3.50 -8.46 -6.20
N GLY A 62 -2.41 -7.77 -6.50
CA GLY A 62 -1.30 -7.58 -5.56
C GLY A 62 -1.72 -6.84 -4.29
N LEU A 63 -2.45 -5.73 -4.44
CA LEU A 63 -2.97 -4.94 -3.32
C LEU A 63 -4.02 -5.70 -2.50
N VAL A 64 -4.94 -6.41 -3.15
CA VAL A 64 -5.93 -7.25 -2.45
C VAL A 64 -5.22 -8.33 -1.66
N THR A 65 -4.27 -9.03 -2.27
CA THR A 65 -3.46 -10.05 -1.58
C THR A 65 -2.74 -9.46 -0.39
N GLU A 66 -2.13 -8.28 -0.55
CA GLU A 66 -1.43 -7.59 0.52
C GLU A 66 -2.35 -7.27 1.71
N PHE A 67 -3.50 -6.63 1.45
CA PHE A 67 -4.37 -6.10 2.53
C PHE A 67 -5.39 -7.11 3.07
N THR A 68 -5.64 -8.20 2.34
CA THR A 68 -6.57 -9.27 2.75
C THR A 68 -5.85 -10.43 3.43
N SER A 69 -4.60 -10.71 3.07
CA SER A 69 -3.79 -11.69 3.79
C SER A 69 -3.64 -11.24 5.24
N LYS A 70 -3.96 -12.14 6.18
CA LYS A 70 -3.61 -11.93 7.59
C LYS A 70 -2.09 -11.75 7.65
N PRO A 71 -1.56 -10.85 8.49
CA PRO A 71 -0.14 -10.91 8.79
C PRO A 71 0.13 -12.33 9.28
N GLU A 72 0.94 -13.09 8.55
CA GLU A 72 1.60 -14.24 9.12
C GLU A 72 2.32 -13.67 10.35
N LEU A 73 1.78 -13.99 11.53
CA LEU A 73 2.50 -13.85 12.77
C LEU A 73 3.78 -14.64 12.52
N LYS A 74 4.89 -13.94 12.26
CA LYS A 74 6.20 -14.53 12.47
C LYS A 74 6.21 -14.86 13.95
N GLU A 75 5.90 -16.11 14.27
CA GLU A 75 6.13 -16.66 15.58
C GLU A 75 7.56 -16.31 15.95
N ALA A 76 7.70 -15.74 17.14
CA ALA A 76 8.97 -15.30 17.69
C ALA A 76 9.88 -16.53 17.85
N GLU A 77 10.67 -16.82 16.82
CA GLU A 77 11.82 -17.70 16.96
C GLU A 77 13.03 -16.82 17.27
N HIS A 78 13.17 -16.48 18.54
CA HIS A 78 14.47 -16.23 19.13
C HIS A 78 14.59 -17.16 20.34
N ALA A 79 15.25 -18.28 20.06
CA ALA A 79 15.86 -19.19 21.04
C ALA A 79 16.95 -18.49 21.84
#